data_AF-A0A949FK14-F1
#
_entry.id   AF-A0A949FK14-F1
#
_cell.length_a   1.000
_cell.length_b   1.000
_cell.length_c   1.000
_cell.angle_alpha   90.00
_cell.angle_beta   90.00
_cell.angle_gamma   90.00
#
_symmetry.space_group_name_H-M   'P 1'
#
loop_
_entity.id
_entity.type
_entity.pdbx_description
1 polymer ?
#
loop_
_entity_poly.entity_id
_entity_poly.type
_entity_poly.pdbx_seq_one_letter_code
_entity_poly.pdbx_strand_id
1 'polypeptide(L)'
;MNTVKSILRTLRSTILLLLLICMVVFMVDNRDVITINTNPLPFEIQTRVFVVMIFCFVLGLIFGILSCSPTIIQNFFRRLRDRNKIKKLEKQLGN
;
A
#
# COMPACT_ATOMS: atom_id res chain seq x y z
N MET A 1 21.82 -17.89 -14.57
CA MET A 1 21.08 -16.67 -14.20
C MET A 1 19.63 -16.91 -13.74
N ASN A 2 19.05 -18.12 -13.94
CA ASN A 2 17.68 -18.42 -13.47
C ASN A 2 17.61 -18.89 -12.02
N THR A 3 18.61 -19.64 -11.55
CA THR A 3 18.68 -20.15 -10.16
C THR A 3 18.79 -19.03 -9.13
N VAL A 4 19.68 -18.05 -9.33
CA VAL A 4 19.84 -16.89 -8.42
C VAL A 4 18.54 -16.08 -8.32
N LYS A 5 17.85 -15.85 -9.44
CA LYS A 5 16.56 -15.14 -9.46
C LYS A 5 15.46 -15.91 -8.72
N SER A 6 15.42 -17.23 -8.87
CA SER A 6 14.50 -18.09 -8.14
C SER A 6 14.80 -18.10 -6.64
N ILE A 7 16.07 -18.20 -6.25
CA ILE A 7 16.49 -18.12 -4.83
C ILE A 7 16.07 -16.79 -4.22
N LEU A 8 16.33 -15.67 -4.90
CA LEU A 8 15.93 -14.34 -4.42
C LEU A 8 14.41 -14.20 -4.31
N ARG A 9 13.66 -14.77 -5.26
CA ARG A 9 12.18 -14.79 -5.22
C ARG A 9 11.67 -15.59 -4.02
N THR A 10 12.23 -16.77 -3.79
CA THR A 10 11.87 -17.62 -2.65
C THR A 10 12.23 -16.92 -1.34
N LEU A 11 13.45 -16.38 -1.21
CA LEU A 11 13.90 -15.65 -0.02
C LEU A 11 12.98 -14.47 0.29
N ARG A 12 12.65 -13.65 -0.72
CA ARG A 12 11.70 -12.55 -0.57
C ARG A 12 10.33 -13.04 -0.10
N SER A 13 9.84 -14.14 -0.66
CA SER A 13 8.55 -14.73 -0.26
C SER A 13 8.59 -15.24 1.18
N THR A 14 9.68 -15.87 1.60
CA THR A 14 9.88 -16.37 2.97
C THR A 14 9.94 -15.23 3.97
N ILE A 15 10.68 -14.16 3.67
CA ILE A 15 10.73 -12.96 4.53
C ILE A 15 9.34 -12.33 4.67
N LEU A 16 8.60 -12.23 3.57
CA LEU A 16 7.26 -11.63 3.57
C LEU A 16 6.25 -12.50 4.34
N LEU A 17 6.37 -13.83 4.23
CA LEU A 17 5.58 -14.78 5.01
C LEU A 17 5.90 -14.67 6.51
N LEU A 18 7.18 -14.63 6.88
CA LEU A 18 7.61 -14.45 8.27
C LEU A 18 7.04 -13.15 8.85
N LEU A 19 7.15 -12.06 8.11
CA LEU A 19 6.61 -10.77 8.52
C LEU A 19 5.09 -10.82 8.71
N LEU A 20 4.38 -11.51 7.83
CA LEU A 20 2.92 -11.72 7.95
C LEU A 20 2.57 -12.49 9.22
N ILE A 21 3.31 -13.56 9.53
CA ILE A 21 3.12 -14.35 10.75
C ILE A 21 3.34 -13.47 11.99
N CYS A 22 4.43 -12.69 12.03
CA CYS A 22 4.69 -11.76 13.12
C CYS A 22 3.54 -10.75 13.30
N MET A 23 2.97 -10.26 12.19
CA MET A 23 1.83 -9.35 12.25
C MET A 23 0.58 -10.01 12.82
N VAL A 24 0.28 -11.26 12.43
CA VAL A 24 -0.86 -12.00 12.95
C VAL A 24 -0.69 -12.27 14.45
N VAL A 25 0.51 -12.69 14.88
CA VAL A 25 0.81 -12.90 16.30
C VAL A 25 0.62 -11.60 17.08
N PHE A 26 1.19 -10.51 16.60
CA PHE A 26 1.02 -9.18 17.21
C PHE A 26 -0.46 -8.80 17.31
N MET A 27 -1.25 -9.01 16.25
CA MET A 27 -2.68 -8.71 16.21
C MET A 27 -3.48 -9.53 17.22
N VAL A 28 -3.13 -10.81 17.40
CA VAL A 28 -3.80 -11.69 18.35
C VAL A 28 -3.49 -11.32 19.78
N ASP A 29 -2.23 -10.94 20.06
CA ASP A 29 -1.74 -10.58 21.39
C ASP A 29 -2.18 -9.16 21.80
N ASN A 30 -2.21 -8.21 20.86
CA ASN A 30 -2.48 -6.79 21.11
C ASN A 30 -3.92 -6.43 20.70
N ARG A 31 -4.89 -7.06 21.36
CA ARG A 31 -6.33 -6.79 21.14
C ARG A 31 -6.84 -5.60 21.95
N ASP A 32 -6.01 -5.00 22.78
CA ASP A 32 -6.39 -3.89 23.63
C ASP A 32 -6.93 -2.70 22.83
N VAL A 33 -7.94 -2.07 23.41
CA VAL A 33 -8.57 -0.88 22.85
C VAL A 33 -7.77 0.33 23.29
N ILE A 34 -7.35 1.14 22.33
CA ILE A 34 -6.70 2.43 22.52
C ILE A 34 -7.62 3.55 22.06
N THR A 35 -7.53 4.68 22.75
CA THR A 35 -8.20 5.92 22.37
C THR A 35 -7.22 6.79 21.59
N ILE A 36 -7.54 7.08 20.34
CA ILE A 36 -6.78 7.99 19.49
C ILE A 36 -7.43 9.36 19.55
N ASN A 37 -6.66 10.34 20.04
CA ASN A 37 -7.07 11.74 20.07
C ASN A 37 -6.48 12.47 18.87
N THR A 38 -7.33 12.98 17.98
CA THR A 38 -6.90 13.58 16.70
C THR A 38 -6.69 15.09 16.78
N ASN A 39 -5.84 15.60 17.67
CA ASN A 39 -5.59 17.05 17.77
C ASN A 39 -5.11 17.65 16.41
N PRO A 40 -5.67 18.77 15.89
CA PRO A 40 -6.60 19.74 16.49
C PRO A 40 -8.10 19.42 16.38
N LEU A 41 -8.47 18.32 15.73
CA LEU A 41 -9.85 17.91 15.59
C LEU A 41 -10.31 17.20 16.89
N PRO A 42 -11.43 17.61 17.52
CA PRO A 42 -11.90 17.06 18.80
C PRO A 42 -12.63 15.73 18.60
N PHE A 43 -12.01 14.79 17.89
CA PHE A 43 -12.51 13.42 17.75
C PHE A 43 -11.67 12.47 18.59
N GLU A 44 -12.37 11.62 19.35
CA GLU A 44 -11.80 10.50 20.07
C GLU A 44 -12.25 9.22 19.38
N ILE A 45 -11.30 8.48 18.84
CA ILE A 45 -11.58 7.23 18.12
C ILE A 45 -11.07 6.08 18.96
N GLN A 46 -11.98 5.24 19.42
CA GLN A 46 -11.62 3.98 20.06
C GLN A 46 -11.36 2.94 18.98
N THR A 47 -10.13 2.44 18.93
CA THR A 47 -9.72 1.39 17.99
C THR A 47 -8.76 0.43 18.67
N ARG A 48 -8.42 -0.67 18.01
CA ARG A 48 -7.44 -1.62 18.55
C ARG A 48 -6.05 -1.29 18.05
N VAL A 49 -5.02 -1.54 18.87
CA VAL A 49 -3.62 -1.25 18.54
C VAL A 49 -3.22 -1.84 17.18
N PHE A 50 -3.63 -3.08 16.92
CA PHE A 50 -3.30 -3.75 15.66
C PHE A 50 -3.88 -3.04 14.42
N VAL A 51 -5.02 -2.35 14.54
CA VAL A 51 -5.63 -1.64 13.40
C VAL A 51 -4.72 -0.51 12.94
N VAL A 52 -4.18 0.25 13.90
CA VAL A 52 -3.21 1.32 13.63
C VAL A 52 -1.94 0.76 13.02
N MET A 53 -1.44 -0.36 13.57
CA MET A 53 -0.24 -1.00 13.05
C MET A 53 -0.43 -1.50 11.61
N ILE A 54 -1.57 -2.16 11.31
CA ILE A 54 -1.94 -2.59 9.95
C ILE A 54 -2.00 -1.39 9.01
N PHE A 55 -2.65 -0.31 9.43
CA PHE A 55 -2.74 0.91 8.64
C PHE A 55 -1.35 1.47 8.30
N CYS A 56 -0.47 1.62 9.30
CA CYS A 56 0.91 2.07 9.09
C CYS A 56 1.70 1.12 8.18
N PHE A 57 1.54 -0.20 8.34
CA PHE A 57 2.21 -1.19 7.51
C PHE A 57 1.74 -1.11 6.05
N VAL A 58 0.44 -1.02 5.81
CA VAL A 58 -0.14 -0.88 4.47
C VAL A 58 0.33 0.41 3.81
N LEU A 59 0.34 1.53 4.55
CA LEU A 59 0.90 2.79 4.05
C LEU A 59 2.38 2.64 3.69
N GLY A 60 3.19 2.07 4.58
CA GLY A 60 4.62 1.83 4.32
C GLY A 60 4.84 0.94 3.09
N LEU A 61 4.01 -0.09 2.91
CA LEU A 61 4.06 -0.98 1.75
C LEU A 61 3.69 -0.25 0.45
N ILE A 62 2.64 0.58 0.48
CA ILE A 62 2.27 1.43 -0.67
C ILE A 62 3.41 2.39 -1.01
N PHE A 63 3.96 3.11 -0.02
CA PHE A 63 5.08 4.03 -0.22
C PHE A 63 6.34 3.32 -0.72
N GLY A 64 6.63 2.10 -0.23
CA GLY A 64 7.74 1.28 -0.68
C GLY A 64 7.57 0.85 -2.14
N ILE A 65 6.38 0.39 -2.54
CA ILE A 65 6.06 0.02 -3.93
C ILE A 65 6.20 1.23 -4.84
N LEU A 66 5.65 2.38 -4.44
CA LEU A 66 5.74 3.63 -5.18
C LEU A 66 7.20 4.07 -5.35
N SER A 67 7.99 4.04 -4.27
CA SER A 67 9.40 4.47 -4.29
C SER A 67 10.30 3.53 -5.11
N CYS A 68 10.12 2.22 -4.99
CA CYS A 68 10.94 1.23 -5.69
C CYS A 68 10.52 1.01 -7.15
N SER A 69 9.35 1.49 -7.57
CA SER A 69 8.88 1.33 -8.94
C SER A 69 8.43 2.66 -9.54
N PRO A 70 9.40 3.53 -9.91
CA PRO A 70 9.10 4.76 -10.64
C PRO A 70 8.37 4.46 -11.95
N THR A 71 8.56 3.26 -12.52
CA THR A 71 7.87 2.79 -13.72
C THR A 71 6.37 2.62 -13.51
N ILE A 72 5.92 2.11 -12.35
CA ILE A 72 4.49 1.99 -12.03
C ILE A 72 3.86 3.39 -11.93
N ILE A 73 4.55 4.31 -11.25
CA ILE A 73 4.10 5.71 -11.11
C ILE A 73 4.01 6.38 -12.49
N GLN A 74 5.08 6.31 -13.29
CA GLN A 74 5.13 6.92 -14.61
C GLN A 74 4.04 6.34 -15.53
N ASN A 75 3.82 5.03 -15.51
CA ASN A 75 2.79 4.39 -16.33
C ASN A 75 1.38 4.77 -15.87
N PHE A 76 1.15 4.93 -14.56
CA PHE A 76 -0.12 5.39 -14.02
C PHE A 76 -0.42 6.83 -14.46
N PHE A 77 0.55 7.74 -14.32
CA PHE A 77 0.41 9.13 -14.77
C PHE A 77 0.22 9.25 -16.30
N ARG A 78 0.93 8.45 -17.10
CA ARG A 78 0.76 8.40 -18.56
C ARG A 78 -0.67 7.99 -18.93
N ARG A 79 -1.19 6.91 -18.33
CA ARG A 79 -2.56 6.43 -18.56
C ARG A 79 -3.63 7.46 -18.23
N LEU A 80 -3.47 8.22 -17.14
CA LEU A 80 -4.39 9.30 -16.78
C LEU A 80 -4.38 10.41 -17.84
N ARG A 81 -3.19 10.79 -18.33
CA ARG A 81 -3.05 11.82 -19.36
C ARG A 81 -3.67 11.40 -20.69
N ASP A 82 -3.47 10.15 -21.08
CA ASP A 82 -3.97 9.63 -22.35
C ASP A 82 -5.50 9.51 -22.35
N ARG A 83 -6.12 9.16 -21.21
CA ARG A 83 -7.60 9.20 -21.07
C ARG A 83 -8.17 10.59 -21.30
N ASN A 84 -7.50 11.64 -20.84
CA ASN A 84 -7.94 13.01 -21.06
C ASN A 84 -7.77 13.45 -22.54
N LYS A 85 -6.78 12.91 -23.26
CA LYS A 85 -6.63 13.15 -24.71
C LYS A 85 -7.73 12.46 -25.51
N ILE A 86 -8.05 11.21 -25.18
CA ILE A 86 -9.12 10.46 -25.85
C ILE A 86 -10.47 11.17 -25.69
N LYS A 87 -10.82 11.62 -24.46
CA LYS A 87 -12.05 12.39 -24.23
C LYS A 87 -12.12 13.71 -25.03
N LYS A 88 -10.98 14.35 -25.29
CA LYS A 88 -10.93 15.55 -26.14
C LYS A 88 -11.14 15.21 -27.61
N LEU A 89 -10.55 14.13 -28.09
CA LEU A 89 -10.70 13.65 -29.47
C LEU A 89 -12.14 13.17 -29.74
N GLU A 90 -12.75 12.45 -28.80
CA GLU A 90 -14.18 12.05 -28.89
C GLU A 90 -15.10 13.27 -28.98
N LYS A 91 -14.83 14.33 -28.22
CA LYS A 91 -15.58 15.59 -28.32
C LYS A 91 -15.39 16.34 -29.65
N GLN A 92 -14.28 16.11 -30.35
CA GLN A 92 -14.00 16.71 -31.66
C GLN A 92 -14.55 15.90 -32.83
N LEU A 93 -14.81 14.59 -32.63
CA LEU A 93 -15.39 13.69 -33.63
C LEU A 93 -16.91 13.56 -33.54
N GLY A 94 -17.48 13.79 -32.36
CA GLY A 94 -18.93 13.75 -32.12
C GLY A 94 -19.64 15.10 -32.30
N ASN A 95 -18.93 16.13 -32.77
CA ASN A 95 -19.40 17.47 -33.07
C ASN A 95 -19.01 17.82 -34.50
#